data_AF-A0A963EHZ8-F1
#
_entry.id   AF-A0A963EHZ8-F1
#
_cell.length_a   1.000
_cell.length_b   1.000
_cell.length_c   1.000
_cell.angle_alpha   90.00
_cell.angle_beta   90.00
_cell.angle_gamma   90.00
#
_symmetry.space_group_name_H-M   'P 1'
#
loop_
_entity.id
_entity.type
_entity.pdbx_description
1 polymer ?
#
loop_
_entity_poly.entity_id
_entity_poly.type
_entity_poly.pdbx_seq_one_letter_code
_entity_poly.pdbx_strand_id
1 'polypeptide(L)'
;MKNFEKLATPFTVTSGKDFRLGDYPCDARDMLDIRRKDAEELLERGIERMAGLQERLYAENRWSLLLVFQAMDAAGKDSTIKKVMSGINPQGCQVVSFKAPSAEELDHDFLWRCARRLPERGRIGIFNRSYYEEVLV
;
A
#
# COMPACT_ATOMS: atom_id res chain seq x y z
N MET A 1 8.99 -21.42 5.91
CA MET A 1 8.13 -20.32 5.41
C MET A 1 8.13 -20.36 3.90
N LYS A 2 7.02 -20.70 3.23
CA LYS A 2 6.88 -20.39 1.79
C LYS A 2 6.95 -18.85 1.69
N ASN A 3 7.91 -18.33 0.94
CA ASN A 3 8.53 -17.02 1.18
C ASN A 3 7.68 -15.89 0.57
N PHE A 4 6.95 -15.12 1.37
CA PHE A 4 6.34 -13.86 0.92
C PHE A 4 7.36 -12.93 0.26
N GLU A 5 8.61 -12.97 0.72
CA GLU A 5 9.74 -12.30 0.08
C GLU A 5 9.91 -12.73 -1.38
N LYS A 6 9.88 -14.04 -1.70
CA LYS A 6 10.01 -14.53 -3.08
C LYS A 6 8.91 -14.01 -4.00
N LEU A 7 7.71 -13.74 -3.46
CA LEU A 7 6.61 -13.15 -4.22
C LEU A 7 6.80 -11.64 -4.42
N ALA A 8 7.40 -10.94 -3.45
CA ALA A 8 7.55 -9.49 -3.49
C ALA A 8 8.83 -9.03 -4.21
N THR A 9 9.92 -9.80 -4.11
CA THR A 9 11.23 -9.45 -4.67
C THR A 9 11.16 -9.06 -6.15
N PRO A 10 10.43 -9.77 -7.03
CA PRO A 10 10.40 -9.41 -8.45
C PRO A 10 9.71 -8.07 -8.74
N PHE A 11 8.85 -7.59 -7.84
CA PHE A 11 8.15 -6.31 -7.96
C PHE A 11 8.82 -5.18 -7.16
N THR A 12 9.91 -5.47 -6.46
CA THR A 12 10.61 -4.48 -5.62
C THR A 12 11.61 -3.71 -6.47
N VAL A 13 11.38 -2.40 -6.66
CA VAL A 13 12.33 -1.51 -7.33
C VAL A 13 13.28 -0.92 -6.28
N THR A 14 14.56 -1.32 -6.34
CA THR A 14 15.60 -0.87 -5.39
C THR A 14 16.42 0.31 -5.91
N SER A 15 16.43 0.53 -7.22
CA SER A 15 17.10 1.65 -7.88
C SER A 15 16.29 2.09 -9.10
N GLY A 16 16.15 3.41 -9.28
CA GLY A 16 15.44 3.99 -10.42
C GLY A 16 16.31 4.22 -11.65
N LYS A 17 17.64 4.03 -11.58
CA LYS A 17 18.61 4.47 -12.60
C LYS A 17 18.36 3.86 -14.00
N ASP A 18 17.71 2.70 -14.06
CA ASP A 18 17.37 2.00 -15.31
C ASP A 18 15.95 1.44 -15.29
N PHE A 19 15.05 2.01 -14.47
CA PHE A 19 13.69 1.50 -14.34
C PHE A 19 12.88 1.71 -15.63
N ARG A 20 12.26 0.64 -16.11
CA ARG A 20 11.35 0.66 -17.26
C ARG A 20 10.06 -0.05 -16.90
N LEU A 21 8.94 0.68 -17.02
CA LEU A 21 7.62 0.10 -16.74
C LEU A 21 7.29 -1.07 -17.67
N GLY A 22 7.80 -1.06 -18.91
CA GLY A 22 7.56 -2.12 -19.90
C GLY A 22 8.17 -3.48 -19.52
N ASP A 23 9.12 -3.52 -18.58
CA ASP A 23 9.71 -4.77 -18.10
C ASP A 23 8.82 -5.47 -17.06
N TYR A 24 7.74 -4.81 -16.61
CA TYR A 24 6.82 -5.32 -15.60
C TYR A 24 5.46 -5.67 -16.24
N PRO A 25 5.10 -6.96 -16.31
CA PRO A 25 3.84 -7.37 -16.93
C PRO A 25 2.64 -6.97 -16.06
N CYS A 26 1.56 -6.48 -16.68
CA CYS A 26 0.29 -6.23 -16.00
C CYS A 26 -0.37 -7.51 -15.48
N ASP A 27 -0.06 -8.65 -16.11
CA ASP A 27 -0.45 -9.99 -15.64
C ASP A 27 0.81 -10.79 -15.31
N ALA A 28 1.08 -10.97 -14.02
CA ALA A 28 2.25 -11.67 -13.53
C ALA A 28 1.96 -13.13 -13.13
N ARG A 29 0.81 -13.70 -13.52
CA ARG A 29 0.44 -15.08 -13.13
C ARG A 29 1.46 -16.11 -13.58
N ASP A 30 1.89 -16.02 -14.83
CA ASP A 30 2.89 -16.95 -15.40
C ASP A 30 4.28 -16.73 -14.79
N MET A 31 4.61 -15.48 -14.45
CA MET A 31 5.87 -15.10 -13.80
C MET A 31 5.97 -15.67 -12.37
N LEU A 32 4.84 -15.75 -11.66
CA LEU A 32 4.79 -16.21 -10.27
C LEU A 32 4.63 -17.72 -10.12
N ASP A 33 4.36 -18.44 -11.21
CA ASP A 33 4.11 -19.90 -11.23
C ASP A 33 3.19 -20.35 -10.09
N ILE A 34 2.09 -19.61 -9.88
CA ILE A 34 1.17 -19.84 -8.78
C ILE A 34 -0.23 -20.16 -9.28
N ARG A 35 -0.79 -21.27 -8.81
CA ARG A 35 -2.17 -21.64 -9.11
C ARG A 35 -3.10 -20.77 -8.26
N ARG A 36 -4.27 -20.45 -8.82
CA ARG A 36 -5.29 -19.63 -8.16
C ARG A 36 -5.61 -20.07 -6.72
N LYS A 37 -5.82 -21.37 -6.51
CA LYS A 37 -6.12 -21.93 -5.18
C LYS A 37 -5.00 -21.67 -4.18
N ASP A 38 -3.75 -21.88 -4.59
CA ASP A 38 -2.59 -21.64 -3.74
C ASP A 38 -2.44 -20.13 -3.41
N ALA A 39 -2.80 -19.25 -4.35
CA ALA A 39 -2.80 -17.80 -4.14
C ALA A 39 -3.88 -17.35 -3.13
N GLU A 40 -5.08 -17.94 -3.21
CA GLU A 40 -6.17 -17.69 -2.25
C GLU A 40 -5.77 -18.14 -0.83
N GLU A 41 -5.17 -19.32 -0.68
CA GLU A 41 -4.65 -19.81 0.60
C GLU A 41 -3.51 -18.93 1.15
N LEU A 42 -2.61 -18.44 0.27
CA LEU A 42 -1.54 -17.52 0.68
C LEU A 42 -2.07 -16.15 1.10
N LEU A 43 -3.14 -15.67 0.45
CA LEU A 43 -3.78 -14.42 0.82
C LEU A 43 -4.40 -14.53 2.22
N GLU A 44 -5.15 -15.58 2.52
CA GLU A 44 -5.76 -15.80 3.83
C GLU A 44 -4.69 -15.85 4.94
N ARG A 45 -3.63 -16.64 4.72
CA ARG A 45 -2.47 -16.70 5.63
C ARG A 45 -1.75 -15.36 5.78
N GLY A 46 -1.70 -14.57 4.71
CA GLY A 46 -1.16 -13.22 4.72
C GLY A 46 -1.99 -12.29 5.59
N ILE A 47 -3.32 -12.31 5.44
CA ILE A 47 -4.26 -11.51 6.23
C ILE A 47 -4.16 -11.85 7.72
N GLU A 48 -4.15 -13.14 8.06
CA GLU A 48 -3.99 -13.58 9.46
C GLU A 48 -2.65 -13.11 10.06
N ARG A 49 -1.55 -13.26 9.31
CA ARG A 49 -0.24 -12.78 9.74
C ARG A 49 -0.20 -11.26 9.91
N MET A 50 -0.82 -10.51 8.99
CA MET A 50 -0.88 -9.05 9.06
C MET A 50 -1.69 -8.58 10.27
N ALA A 51 -2.78 -9.27 10.62
CA ALA A 51 -3.58 -8.95 11.81
C ALA A 51 -2.73 -9.03 13.09
N GLY A 52 -2.00 -10.13 13.29
CA GLY A 52 -1.12 -10.30 14.45
C GLY A 52 0.06 -9.30 14.47
N LEU A 53 0.58 -8.92 13.30
CA LEU A 53 1.63 -7.88 13.21
C LEU A 53 1.08 -6.49 13.52
N GLN A 54 -0.14 -6.17 13.09
CA GLN A 54 -0.77 -4.89 13.37
C GLN A 54 -1.08 -4.73 14.86
N GLU A 55 -1.54 -5.79 15.53
CA GLU A 55 -1.74 -5.78 16.98
C GLU A 55 -0.43 -5.47 17.72
N ARG A 56 0.68 -6.09 17.31
CA ARG A 56 2.01 -5.81 17.87
C ARG A 56 2.47 -4.38 17.59
N LEU A 57 2.29 -3.89 16.37
CA LEU A 57 2.61 -2.51 16.01
C LEU A 57 1.86 -1.53 16.93
N TYR A 58 0.56 -1.76 17.10
CA TYR A 58 -0.31 -0.93 17.93
C TYR A 58 0.11 -0.95 19.41
N ALA A 59 0.38 -2.14 19.95
CA ALA A 59 0.81 -2.30 21.34
C ALA A 59 2.21 -1.69 21.62
N GLU A 60 3.16 -1.80 20.68
CA GLU A 60 4.51 -1.25 20.85
C GLU A 60 4.51 0.29 20.81
N ASN A 61 3.60 0.90 20.05
CA ASN A 61 3.43 2.35 19.93
C ASN A 61 4.74 3.13 19.68
N ARG A 62 5.67 2.51 18.95
CA ARG A 62 7.00 3.06 18.67
C ARG A 62 7.18 3.47 17.21
N TRP A 63 6.68 2.63 16.31
CA TRP A 63 6.76 2.80 14.86
C TRP A 63 5.39 3.12 14.29
N SER A 64 5.35 3.72 13.10
CA SER A 64 4.15 3.81 12.28
C SER A 64 4.46 3.25 10.89
N LEU A 65 3.42 2.83 10.18
CA LEU A 65 3.55 2.28 8.83
C LEU A 65 2.72 3.11 7.86
N LEU A 66 3.36 3.70 6.85
CA LEU A 66 2.69 4.38 5.76
C LEU A 66 2.70 3.49 4.50
N LEU A 67 1.52 3.21 3.97
CA LEU A 67 1.31 2.50 2.71
C LEU A 67 0.75 3.46 1.67
N VAL A 68 1.43 3.61 0.53
CA VAL A 68 1.04 4.51 -0.56
C VAL A 68 0.58 3.70 -1.75
N PHE A 69 -0.64 3.97 -2.22
CA PHE A 69 -1.21 3.30 -3.39
C PHE A 69 -1.40 4.29 -4.53
N GLN A 70 -0.62 4.10 -5.59
CA GLN A 70 -0.76 4.80 -6.87
C GLN A 70 -1.14 3.85 -7.99
N ALA A 71 -2.12 4.26 -8.80
CA ALA A 71 -2.62 3.48 -9.93
C ALA A 71 -3.46 4.37 -10.86
N MET A 72 -3.54 4.00 -12.14
CA MET A 72 -4.49 4.60 -13.08
C MET A 72 -5.94 4.37 -12.63
N ASP A 73 -6.86 5.19 -13.15
CA ASP A 73 -8.28 5.03 -12.88
C ASP A 73 -8.77 3.63 -13.32
N ALA A 74 -9.72 3.08 -12.57
CA ALA A 74 -10.25 1.73 -12.75
C ALA A 74 -9.24 0.56 -12.60
N ALA A 75 -8.01 0.80 -12.13
CA ALA A 75 -7.02 -0.27 -11.88
C ALA A 75 -7.32 -1.17 -10.65
N GLY A 76 -8.44 -0.96 -9.95
CA GLY A 76 -8.86 -1.84 -8.84
C GLY A 76 -8.23 -1.54 -7.47
N LYS A 77 -7.57 -0.40 -7.30
CA LYS A 77 -6.90 0.02 -6.05
C LYS A 77 -7.80 -0.09 -4.81
N ASP A 78 -9.03 0.43 -4.88
CA ASP A 78 -9.95 0.44 -3.74
C ASP A 78 -10.36 -0.97 -3.31
N SER A 79 -10.63 -1.85 -4.28
CA SER A 79 -10.96 -3.25 -3.99
C SER A 79 -9.77 -4.01 -3.39
N THR A 80 -8.54 -3.72 -3.84
CA THR A 80 -7.32 -4.32 -3.30
C THR A 80 -7.10 -3.88 -1.86
N ILE A 81 -7.21 -2.58 -1.56
CA ILE A 81 -7.09 -2.06 -0.19
C ILE A 81 -8.14 -2.74 0.70
N LYS A 82 -9.40 -2.78 0.28
CA LYS A 82 -10.49 -3.41 1.04
C LYS A 82 -10.22 -4.88 1.35
N LYS A 83 -9.71 -5.64 0.36
CA LYS A 83 -9.47 -7.08 0.51
C LYS A 83 -8.25 -7.38 1.38
N VAL A 84 -7.17 -6.64 1.22
CA VAL A 84 -5.93 -6.83 1.99
C VAL A 84 -6.11 -6.40 3.45
N MET A 85 -6.89 -5.33 3.68
CA MET A 85 -7.10 -4.77 5.02
C MET A 85 -8.26 -5.41 5.78
N SER A 86 -8.91 -6.44 5.24
CA SER A 86 -10.12 -7.03 5.84
C SER A 86 -9.89 -7.70 7.21
N GLY A 87 -8.65 -8.09 7.51
CA GLY A 87 -8.27 -8.67 8.81
C GLY A 87 -7.65 -7.68 9.80
N ILE A 88 -7.53 -6.40 9.44
CA ILE A 88 -6.91 -5.38 10.28
C ILE A 88 -7.95 -4.76 11.21
N ASN A 89 -7.59 -4.53 12.48
CA ASN A 89 -8.46 -3.79 13.39
C ASN A 89 -8.59 -2.32 12.91
N PRO A 90 -9.80 -1.83 12.63
CA PRO A 90 -10.00 -0.48 12.10
C PRO A 90 -9.49 0.63 13.03
N GLN A 91 -9.36 0.39 14.34
CA GLN A 91 -8.78 1.37 15.26
C GLN A 91 -7.28 1.63 14.99
N GLY A 92 -6.57 0.61 14.50
CA GLY A 92 -5.14 0.67 14.19
C GLY A 92 -4.83 1.13 12.76
N CYS A 93 -5.83 1.43 11.93
CA CYS A 93 -5.65 1.75 10.52
C CYS A 93 -6.48 2.95 10.08
N GLN A 94 -5.91 3.84 9.27
CA GLN A 94 -6.61 4.97 8.68
C GLN A 94 -6.36 5.05 7.17
N VAL A 95 -7.41 5.29 6.40
CA VAL A 95 -7.33 5.49 4.95
C VAL A 95 -7.61 6.96 4.64
N VAL A 96 -6.70 7.59 3.88
CA VAL A 96 -6.85 8.96 3.40
C VAL A 96 -6.77 8.92 1.88
N SER A 97 -7.84 9.40 1.24
CA SER A 97 -7.91 9.53 -0.21
C SER A 97 -7.67 10.97 -0.61
N PHE A 98 -6.63 11.23 -1.39
CA PHE A 98 -6.35 12.58 -1.91
C PHE A 98 -7.11 12.79 -3.22
N LYS A 99 -7.76 13.94 -3.34
CA LYS A 99 -8.44 14.40 -4.56
C LYS A 99 -7.74 15.67 -5.06
N ALA A 100 -8.37 16.38 -6.00
CA ALA A 100 -7.96 17.72 -6.37
C ALA A 100 -7.81 18.60 -5.09
N PRO A 101 -6.71 19.37 -4.97
CA PRO A 101 -6.46 20.15 -3.77
C PRO A 101 -7.51 21.26 -3.59
N SER A 102 -7.82 21.58 -2.33
CA SER A 102 -8.67 22.72 -2.00
C SER A 102 -7.92 24.05 -2.17
N ALA A 103 -8.63 25.19 -2.12
CA ALA A 103 -7.98 26.50 -2.14
C ALA A 103 -6.98 26.68 -0.99
N GLU A 104 -7.34 26.25 0.23
CA GLU A 104 -6.44 26.26 1.39
C GLU A 104 -5.20 25.38 1.16
N GLU A 105 -5.38 24.19 0.58
CA GLU A 105 -4.26 23.30 0.28
C GLU A 105 -3.32 23.89 -0.79
N LEU A 106 -3.85 24.66 -1.74
CA LEU A 106 -3.08 25.36 -2.78
C LEU A 106 -2.31 26.57 -2.25
N ASP A 107 -2.74 27.16 -1.13
CA ASP A 107 -2.02 28.25 -0.45
C ASP A 107 -0.80 27.74 0.35
N HIS A 108 -0.64 26.42 0.49
CA HIS A 108 0.50 25.77 1.11
C HIS A 108 1.36 25.02 0.09
N ASP A 109 2.55 24.56 0.51
CA ASP A 109 3.34 23.65 -0.31
C ASP A 109 2.62 22.30 -0.50
N PHE A 110 2.89 21.62 -1.61
CA PHE A 110 2.17 20.41 -1.99
C PHE A 110 2.32 19.24 -1.00
N LEU A 111 3.38 19.22 -0.18
CA LEU A 111 3.56 18.18 0.84
C LEU A 111 2.72 18.43 2.09
N TRP A 112 2.34 19.68 2.36
CA TRP A 112 1.65 20.08 3.59
C TRP A 112 0.42 19.22 3.89
N ARG A 113 -0.49 19.07 2.91
CA ARG A 113 -1.72 18.29 3.08
C ARG A 113 -1.44 16.81 3.36
N CYS A 114 -0.39 16.24 2.76
CA CYS A 114 0.00 14.86 2.97
C CYS A 114 0.71 14.68 4.33
N ALA A 115 1.58 15.61 4.70
CA ALA A 115 2.30 15.60 5.96
C ALA A 115 1.34 15.63 7.16
N ARG A 116 0.28 16.44 7.07
CA ARG A 116 -0.80 16.51 8.09
C ARG A 116 -1.56 15.19 8.29
N ARG A 117 -1.44 14.25 7.36
CA ARG A 117 -2.19 12.99 7.32
C ARG A 117 -1.31 11.76 7.59
N LEU A 118 -0.02 11.97 7.89
CA LEU A 118 0.89 10.89 8.27
C LEU A 118 0.36 10.10 9.47
N PRO A 119 0.58 8.78 9.51
CA PRO A 119 0.11 7.96 10.61
C PRO A 119 0.88 8.25 11.91
N GLU A 120 0.12 8.31 13.00
CA GLU A 120 0.66 8.33 14.35
C GLU A 120 1.36 7.00 14.67
N ARG A 121 2.18 7.00 15.73
CA ARG A 121 2.81 5.77 16.23
C ARG A 121 1.75 4.72 16.58
N GLY A 122 2.10 3.46 16.36
CA GLY A 122 1.23 2.31 16.53
C GLY A 122 0.20 2.12 15.42
N ARG A 123 0.11 3.03 14.44
CA ARG A 123 -0.95 3.00 13.42
C ARG A 123 -0.40 2.76 12.02
N ILE A 124 -1.28 2.21 11.19
CA ILE A 124 -1.11 2.05 9.76
C ILE A 124 -1.85 3.20 9.06
N GLY A 125 -1.15 3.99 8.27
CA GLY A 125 -1.72 5.01 7.38
C GLY A 125 -1.72 4.51 5.96
N ILE A 126 -2.85 4.63 5.28
CA ILE A 126 -3.02 4.25 3.87
C ILE A 126 -3.33 5.51 3.08
N PHE A 127 -2.44 5.86 2.17
CA PHE A 127 -2.63 6.92 1.20
C PHE A 127 -3.16 6.33 -0.11
N ASN A 128 -4.44 6.60 -0.39
CA ASN A 128 -5.07 6.29 -1.66
C ASN A 128 -4.93 7.51 -2.58
N ARG A 129 -3.98 7.45 -3.53
CA ARG A 129 -3.27 8.63 -4.06
C ARG A 129 -2.42 9.31 -2.98
N SER A 130 -1.47 10.16 -3.37
CA SER A 130 -0.53 10.80 -2.44
C SER A 130 0.12 12.02 -3.07
N TYR A 131 1.18 12.54 -2.43
CA TYR A 131 2.05 13.57 -3.00
C TYR A 131 2.71 13.18 -4.33
N TYR A 132 2.66 11.91 -4.76
CA TYR A 132 3.08 11.53 -6.11
C TYR A 132 2.17 12.08 -7.21
N GLU A 133 0.93 12.49 -6.92
CA GLU A 133 0.07 13.12 -7.94
C GLU A 133 0.73 14.36 -8.57
N GLU A 134 1.53 15.10 -7.78
CA GLU A 134 2.19 16.35 -8.19
C GLU A 134 3.32 16.15 -9.21
N VAL A 135 3.70 14.89 -9.47
CA VAL A 135 4.68 14.51 -10.51
C VAL A 135 4.13 13.49 -11.51
N LEU A 136 2.81 13.24 -11.48
CA LEU A 136 2.12 12.29 -12.35
C LEU A 136 1.04 12.95 -13.22
N VAL A 137 0.40 14.01 -12.73
CA VAL A 137 -0.72 14.72 -13.38
C VAL A 137 -0.30 16.09 -13.88
#